data_AF-A0A419DDN8-F1
#
_entry.id   AF-A0A419DDN8-F1
#
_cell.length_a   1.000
_cell.length_b   1.000
_cell.length_c   1.000
_cell.angle_alpha   90.00
_cell.angle_beta   90.00
_cell.angle_gamma   90.00
#
_symmetry.space_group_name_H-M   'P 1'
#
loop_
_entity.id
_entity.type
_entity.pdbx_description
1 polymer ?
#
loop_
_entity_poly.entity_id
_entity_poly.type
_entity_poly.pdbx_seq_one_letter_code
_entity_poly.pdbx_strand_id
1 'polypeptide(L)'
;MKIKEIFRIGGIMQSIGGPTIYLDRDNCVVHNKTKNEDAIILRLKRESDGEEGNVYLRVQDKFKGIKDQLLNWAFTSSSIMGLTLNQLESLDTNLKIESLNGKLTFHGTSSQ
;
A
#
# COMPACT_ATOMS: atom_id res chain seq x y z
N MET A 1 1.24 11.25 -8.75
CA MET A 1 1.79 9.96 -9.23
C MET A 1 0.96 8.87 -8.58
N LYS A 2 0.54 7.84 -9.31
CA LYS A 2 -0.26 6.75 -8.72
C LYS A 2 0.60 5.80 -7.92
N ILE A 3 0.04 5.17 -6.88
CA ILE A 3 0.80 4.23 -6.06
C ILE A 3 1.34 3.06 -6.88
N LYS A 4 0.58 2.59 -7.88
CA LYS A 4 0.97 1.47 -8.75
C LYS A 4 2.15 1.80 -9.67
N GLU A 5 2.49 3.07 -9.81
CA GLU A 5 3.67 3.49 -10.57
C GLU A 5 4.95 3.35 -9.75
N ILE A 6 4.82 3.35 -8.41
CA ILE A 6 5.89 3.37 -7.41
C ILE A 6 6.06 2.00 -6.75
N PHE A 7 4.95 1.34 -6.46
CA PHE A 7 4.89 0.07 -5.76
C PHE A 7 4.26 -1.02 -6.62
N ARG A 8 4.66 -2.26 -6.36
CA ARG A 8 4.02 -3.48 -6.82
C ARG A 8 3.17 -4.04 -5.67
N ILE A 9 1.89 -4.25 -5.95
CA ILE A 9 0.95 -4.89 -5.02
C ILE A 9 0.95 -6.40 -5.33
N GLY A 10 1.18 -7.22 -4.31
CA GLY A 10 1.15 -8.68 -4.41
C GLY A 10 -0.27 -9.25 -4.52
N GLY A 11 -0.36 -10.58 -4.55
CA GLY A 11 -1.63 -11.29 -4.36
C GLY A 11 -2.07 -11.28 -2.89
N ILE A 12 -3.37 -11.43 -2.66
CA ILE A 12 -3.94 -11.56 -1.31
C ILE A 12 -3.59 -12.95 -0.77
N MET A 13 -2.92 -12.99 0.39
CA MET A 13 -2.69 -14.19 1.16
C MET A 13 -3.75 -14.28 2.26
N GLN A 14 -4.72 -15.18 2.06
CA GLN A 14 -5.80 -15.43 3.02
C GLN A 14 -5.37 -16.49 4.06
N SER A 15 -5.93 -16.41 5.26
CA SER A 15 -5.84 -17.51 6.23
C SER A 15 -6.62 -18.73 5.73
N ILE A 16 -6.01 -19.91 5.75
CA ILE A 16 -6.63 -21.15 5.29
C ILE A 16 -7.39 -21.78 6.46
N GLY A 17 -8.71 -21.95 6.37
CA GLY A 17 -9.47 -22.71 7.38
C GLY A 17 -10.97 -22.42 7.52
N GLY A 18 -11.53 -21.42 6.83
CA GLY A 18 -12.96 -21.08 6.90
C GLY A 18 -13.79 -21.55 5.69
N PRO A 19 -15.13 -21.68 5.82
CA PRO A 19 -16.04 -22.05 4.73
C PRO A 19 -16.28 -20.92 3.69
N THR A 20 -15.49 -19.85 3.72
CA THR A 20 -15.91 -18.53 3.25
C THR A 20 -15.31 -18.12 1.89
N ILE A 21 -16.11 -17.37 1.13
CA ILE A 21 -15.87 -16.78 -0.20
C ILE A 21 -14.54 -16.02 -0.24
N TYR A 22 -13.75 -16.22 -1.31
CA TYR A 22 -12.44 -15.61 -1.55
C TYR A 22 -12.40 -14.09 -1.26
N LEU A 23 -11.33 -13.63 -0.61
CA LEU A 23 -11.01 -12.21 -0.53
C LEU A 23 -10.51 -11.77 -1.90
N ASP A 24 -11.08 -10.68 -2.40
CA ASP A 24 -10.75 -10.10 -3.68
C ASP A 24 -10.30 -8.64 -3.50
N ARG A 25 -9.98 -7.99 -4.61
CA ARG A 25 -9.38 -6.66 -4.60
C ARG A 25 -10.36 -5.52 -4.27
N ASP A 26 -11.66 -5.83 -4.21
CA ASP A 26 -12.76 -4.87 -4.01
C ASP A 26 -13.53 -5.11 -2.70
N ASN A 27 -13.49 -6.33 -2.16
CA ASN A 27 -14.30 -6.72 -1.01
C ASN A 27 -13.59 -6.59 0.34
N CYS A 28 -12.33 -6.16 0.37
CA CYS A 28 -11.56 -5.99 1.59
C CYS A 28 -10.80 -4.68 1.61
N VAL A 29 -10.72 -4.08 2.79
CA VAL A 29 -10.10 -2.76 3.01
C VAL A 29 -8.87 -2.89 3.90
N VAL A 30 -7.89 -2.01 3.68
CA VAL A 30 -6.69 -1.93 4.53
C VAL A 30 -7.09 -1.44 5.92
N HIS A 31 -6.94 -2.30 6.92
CA HIS A 31 -7.25 -1.95 8.32
C HIS A 31 -6.00 -1.87 9.21
N ASN A 32 -4.87 -2.42 8.78
CA ASN A 32 -3.59 -2.27 9.47
C ASN A 32 -2.40 -2.35 8.50
N LYS A 33 -1.24 -1.84 8.92
CA LYS A 33 0.00 -1.85 8.15
C LYS A 33 1.17 -2.20 9.07
N THR A 34 2.04 -3.10 8.62
CA THR A 34 3.35 -3.31 9.22
C THR A 34 4.44 -3.14 8.17
N LYS A 35 5.66 -2.81 8.60
CA LYS A 35 6.80 -2.58 7.71
C LYS A 35 7.93 -3.52 8.10
N ASN A 36 8.59 -4.10 7.10
CA ASN A 36 9.90 -4.73 7.25
C ASN A 36 10.90 -4.08 6.26
N GLU A 37 12.09 -4.66 6.13
CA GLU A 37 13.16 -4.11 5.28
C GLU A 37 12.82 -4.10 3.79
N ASP A 38 11.87 -4.92 3.34
CA ASP A 38 11.59 -5.15 1.93
C ASP A 38 10.20 -4.70 1.46
N ALA A 39 9.26 -4.55 2.39
CA ALA A 39 7.85 -4.34 2.06
C ALA A 39 7.05 -3.67 3.18
N ILE A 40 5.91 -3.11 2.78
CA ILE A 40 4.77 -2.88 3.67
C ILE A 40 3.83 -4.08 3.55
N ILE A 41 3.48 -4.67 4.69
CA ILE A 41 2.46 -5.70 4.78
C ILE A 41 1.16 -4.98 5.15
N LEU A 42 0.21 -4.99 4.22
CA LEU A 42 -1.12 -4.45 4.45
C LEU A 42 -2.01 -5.59 4.93
N ARG A 43 -2.60 -5.44 6.12
CA ARG A 43 -3.64 -6.34 6.60
C ARG A 43 -4.99 -5.83 6.10
N LEU A 44 -5.72 -6.72 5.45
CA LEU A 44 -7.01 -6.49 4.82
C LEU A 44 -8.09 -7.16 5.65
N LYS A 45 -9.23 -6.49 5.76
CA LYS A 45 -10.41 -7.04 6.43
C LYS A 45 -11.64 -6.81 5.55
N ARG A 46 -12.44 -7.84 5.35
CA ARG A 46 -13.75 -7.73 4.70
C ARG A 46 -14.78 -7.28 5.72
N GLU A 47 -15.54 -6.25 5.40
CA GLU A 47 -16.49 -5.65 6.35
C GLU A 47 -17.71 -6.55 6.65
N SER A 48 -18.11 -7.41 5.70
CA SER A 48 -19.32 -8.23 5.83
C SER A 48 -19.22 -9.34 6.87
N ASP A 49 -18.06 -9.97 7.02
CA ASP A 49 -17.84 -11.15 7.87
C ASP A 49 -16.55 -11.10 8.69
N GLY A 50 -15.72 -10.08 8.50
CA GLY A 50 -14.49 -9.89 9.24
C GLY A 50 -13.34 -10.79 8.79
N GLU A 51 -13.46 -11.49 7.65
CA GLU A 51 -12.39 -12.30 7.08
C GLU A 51 -11.14 -11.45 6.82
N GLU A 52 -9.98 -11.98 7.20
CA GLU A 52 -8.70 -11.27 7.13
C GLU A 52 -7.75 -11.88 6.10
N GLY A 53 -6.96 -11.00 5.48
CA GLY A 53 -5.92 -11.38 4.53
C GLY A 53 -4.77 -10.40 4.58
N ASN A 54 -3.65 -10.76 3.95
CA ASN A 54 -2.48 -9.90 3.87
C ASN A 54 -2.06 -9.68 2.42
N VAL A 55 -1.57 -8.48 2.11
CA VAL A 55 -0.90 -8.21 0.84
C VAL A 55 0.42 -7.49 1.06
N TYR A 56 1.39 -7.78 0.21
CA TYR A 56 2.69 -7.11 0.23
C TYR A 56 2.70 -5.95 -0.78
N LEU A 57 3.08 -4.78 -0.30
CA LEU A 57 3.37 -3.60 -1.10
C LEU A 57 4.89 -3.43 -1.16
N ARG A 58 5.48 -3.67 -2.33
CA ARG A 58 6.94 -3.63 -2.55
C ARG A 58 7.32 -2.47 -3.46
N VAL A 59 8.45 -1.82 -3.22
CA VAL A 59 8.96 -0.76 -4.10
C VAL A 59 9.38 -1.38 -5.44
N GLN A 60 9.03 -0.75 -6.57
CA GLN A 60 9.48 -1.21 -7.89
C GLN A 60 10.99 -1.05 -8.05
N ASP A 61 11.61 -1.94 -8.82
CA ASP A 61 13.08 -2.01 -8.97
C ASP A 61 13.72 -0.67 -9.40
N LYS A 62 13.03 0.10 -10.25
CA LYS A 62 13.49 1.42 -10.72
C LYS A 62 13.66 2.46 -9.60
N PHE A 63 13.07 2.25 -8.43
CA PHE A 63 13.17 3.15 -7.27
C PHE A 63 13.99 2.55 -6.10
N LYS A 64 14.77 1.49 -6.34
CA LYS A 64 15.59 0.85 -5.29
C LYS A 64 16.48 1.84 -4.53
N GLY A 65 17.03 2.85 -5.20
CA GLY A 65 17.88 3.89 -4.58
C GLY A 65 17.19 4.75 -3.51
N ILE A 66 15.85 4.76 -3.50
CA ILE A 66 15.02 5.51 -2.53
C ILE A 66 14.02 4.58 -1.80
N LYS A 67 14.29 3.27 -1.79
CA LYS A 67 13.39 2.24 -1.23
C LYS A 67 12.91 2.60 0.18
N ASP A 68 13.84 2.92 1.08
CA ASP A 68 13.51 3.11 2.49
C ASP A 68 12.64 4.35 2.71
N GLN A 69 12.87 5.41 1.93
CA GLN A 69 12.06 6.63 1.98
C GLN A 69 10.63 6.36 1.50
N LEU A 70 10.48 5.57 0.43
CA LEU A 70 9.17 5.18 -0.10
C LEU A 70 8.42 4.23 0.86
N LEU A 71 9.10 3.24 1.43
CA LEU A 71 8.52 2.35 2.45
C LEU A 71 8.10 3.15 3.69
N ASN A 72 8.94 4.09 4.14
CA ASN A 72 8.58 4.97 5.26
C ASN A 72 7.33 5.79 4.96
N TRP A 73 7.24 6.39 3.76
CA TRP A 73 6.03 7.12 3.36
C TRP A 73 4.79 6.23 3.34
N ALA A 74 4.85 5.05 2.71
CA ALA A 74 3.70 4.16 2.65
C ALA A 74 3.27 3.68 4.06
N PHE A 75 4.23 3.45 4.96
CA PHE A 75 3.95 3.10 6.34
C PHE A 75 3.24 4.23 7.10
N THR A 76 3.68 5.48 6.95
CA THR A 76 3.10 6.62 7.69
C THR A 76 1.87 7.24 7.01
N SER A 77 1.64 6.97 5.73
CA SER A 77 0.53 7.56 4.95
C SER A 77 -0.83 7.09 5.44
N SER A 78 -1.62 7.99 6.01
CA SER A 78 -3.01 7.72 6.41
C SER A 78 -3.91 7.46 5.20
N SER A 79 -3.57 8.00 4.03
CA SER A 79 -4.35 7.86 2.79
C SER A 79 -4.47 6.42 2.27
N ILE A 80 -3.65 5.48 2.77
CA ILE A 80 -3.73 4.06 2.40
C ILE A 80 -4.80 3.33 3.24
N MET A 81 -5.13 3.83 4.43
CA MET A 81 -6.07 3.18 5.33
C MET A 81 -7.50 3.25 4.79
N GLY A 82 -8.27 2.20 4.98
CA GLY A 82 -9.68 2.12 4.56
C GLY A 82 -9.88 1.93 3.06
N LEU A 83 -8.81 1.91 2.25
CA LEU A 83 -8.92 1.65 0.82
C LEU A 83 -8.98 0.16 0.51
N THR A 84 -9.75 -0.20 -0.50
CA THR A 84 -9.63 -1.50 -1.18
C THR A 84 -8.35 -1.56 -2.01
N LEU A 85 -7.93 -2.74 -2.48
CA LEU A 85 -6.73 -2.85 -3.32
C LEU A 85 -6.88 -2.15 -4.68
N ASN A 86 -8.08 -2.15 -5.26
CA ASN A 86 -8.34 -1.43 -6.51
C ASN A 86 -8.34 0.09 -6.33
N GLN A 87 -8.90 0.58 -5.22
CA GLN A 87 -8.79 1.99 -4.85
C GLN A 87 -7.34 2.38 -4.58
N LEU A 88 -6.61 1.53 -3.85
CA LEU A 88 -5.20 1.72 -3.55
C LEU A 88 -4.39 1.88 -4.83
N GLU A 89 -4.52 0.98 -5.81
CA GLU A 89 -3.81 1.10 -7.10
C GLU A 89 -4.01 2.43 -7.82
N SER A 90 -5.17 3.04 -7.61
CA SER A 90 -5.56 4.31 -8.22
C SER A 90 -5.22 5.53 -7.37
N LEU A 91 -4.77 5.36 -6.13
CA LEU A 91 -4.41 6.43 -5.19
C LEU A 91 -3.28 7.30 -5.75
N ASP A 92 -3.49 8.62 -5.78
CA ASP A 92 -2.41 9.57 -6.04
C ASP A 92 -1.61 9.81 -4.75
N THR A 93 -0.29 9.66 -4.83
CA THR A 93 0.61 9.63 -3.67
C THR A 93 1.11 11.01 -3.25
N ASN A 94 0.79 12.08 -3.99
CA ASN A 94 1.36 13.43 -3.82
C ASN A 94 2.91 13.47 -3.83
N LEU A 95 3.57 12.38 -4.21
CA LEU A 95 5.02 12.28 -4.29
C LEU A 95 5.50 12.85 -5.63
N LYS A 96 6.61 13.59 -5.57
CA LYS A 96 7.45 13.91 -6.73
C LYS A 96 8.81 13.28 -6.54
N ILE A 97 9.27 12.55 -7.56
CA ILE A 97 10.58 11.90 -7.58
C ILE A 97 11.40 12.63 -8.64
N GLU A 98 12.25 13.57 -8.20
CA GLU A 98 13.00 14.48 -9.08
C GLU A 98 14.25 13.81 -9.68
N SER A 99 14.78 12.78 -9.02
CA SER A 99 15.92 11.99 -9.48
C SER A 99 15.86 10.60 -8.86
N LEU A 100 16.00 9.56 -9.68
CA LEU A 100 16.14 8.17 -9.22
C LEU A 100 17.42 7.97 -8.38
N ASN A 101 18.33 8.97 -8.40
CA ASN A 101 19.57 9.02 -7.63
C ASN A 101 19.52 9.97 -6.41
N GLY A 102 18.35 10.46 -5.99
CA GLY A 102 18.19 10.95 -4.62
C GLY A 102 17.30 12.17 -4.45
N LYS A 103 16.59 12.14 -3.31
CA LYS A 103 15.73 13.15 -2.67
C LYS A 103 14.24 13.09 -3.06
N LEU A 104 13.45 12.55 -2.14
CA LEU A 104 12.00 12.67 -2.08
C LEU A 104 11.62 14.03 -1.46
N THR A 105 10.70 14.76 -2.11
CA THR A 105 10.13 16.00 -1.59
C THR A 105 8.62 15.82 -1.34
N PHE A 106 8.14 16.29 -0.19
CA PHE A 106 6.72 16.30 0.17
C PHE A 106 6.16 17.70 -0.05
N HIS A 107 5.08 17.84 -0.81
CA HIS A 107 4.28 19.06 -0.80
C HIS A 107 3.04 18.80 0.07
N GLY A 108 3.06 19.35 1.29
CA GLY A 108 1.83 19.50 2.07
C GLY A 108 0.94 20.51 1.36
N THR A 109 -0.31 20.16 1.07
CA THR A 109 -1.34 21.17 0.87
C THR A 109 -1.55 21.86 2.21
N SER A 110 -0.90 23.02 2.37
CA SER A 110 -1.27 23.97 3.41
C SER A 110 -2.71 24.41 3.12
N SER A 111 -3.67 23.85 3.85
CA SER A 111 -4.97 24.48 4.00
C SER A 111 -4.75 25.79 4.73
N GLN A 112 -5.01 26.90 4.03
CA GLN A 112 -5.22 28.20 4.66
C GLN A 112 -6.51 28.19 5.48
#